data_AF-A0A957CQ15-F1
#
_entry.id   AF-A0A957CQ15-F1
#
_cell.length_a   1.000
_cell.length_b   1.000
_cell.length_c   1.000
_cell.angle_alpha   90.00
_cell.angle_beta   90.00
_cell.angle_gamma   90.00
#
_symmetry.space_group_name_H-M   'P 1'
#
loop_
_entity.id
_entity.type
_entity.pdbx_description
1 polymer ?
#
loop_
_entity_poly.entity_id
_entity_poly.type
_entity_poly.pdbx_seq_one_letter_code
_entity_poly.pdbx_strand_id
1 'polypeptide(L)'
;FRDYFQAALTAYTPLLSKGRISPTTNEAVATAVMPIRNDNDRFLGVVATNLRLQSISNALSSIAGEYRPNEQFHIMIVDATGQVVAHSDQAYLLQNSAETLPDVIAAIQAQQSGDLIAIDETG
;
A
#
# COMPACT_ATOMS: atom_id res chain seq x y z
N PHE A 1 19.64 -7.89 4.37
CA PHE A 1 18.33 -8.48 4.78
C PHE A 1 17.22 -7.60 4.23
N ARG A 2 16.02 -8.14 4.00
CA ARG A 2 14.89 -7.34 3.51
C ARG A 2 14.43 -6.38 4.61
N ASP A 3 14.10 -5.14 4.28
CA ASP A 3 13.76 -4.06 5.24
C ASP A 3 12.66 -4.46 6.23
N TYR A 4 11.64 -5.21 5.77
CA TYR A 4 10.57 -5.70 6.63
C TYR A 4 11.06 -6.64 7.73
N PHE A 5 12.15 -7.39 7.51
CA PHE A 5 12.70 -8.31 8.49
C PHE A 5 13.38 -7.54 9.61
N GLN A 6 14.07 -6.44 9.29
CA GLN A 6 14.64 -5.53 10.28
C GLN A 6 13.54 -4.87 11.11
N ALA A 7 12.47 -4.39 10.47
CA ALA A 7 11.31 -3.83 11.17
C ALA A 7 10.64 -4.87 12.10
N ALA A 8 10.59 -6.13 11.69
CA ALA A 8 9.99 -7.20 12.48
C ALA A 8 10.77 -7.56 13.76
N LEU A 9 12.07 -7.25 13.84
CA LEU A 9 12.89 -7.53 15.02
C LEU A 9 12.36 -6.84 16.28
N THR A 10 11.80 -5.64 16.13
CA THR A 10 11.28 -4.82 17.22
C THR A 10 9.76 -4.72 17.24
N ALA A 11 9.07 -5.12 16.16
CA ALA A 11 7.63 -5.13 16.11
C ALA A 11 7.01 -6.25 16.98
N TYR A 12 5.86 -5.94 17.56
CA TYR A 12 5.00 -6.88 18.31
C TYR A 12 3.65 -7.09 17.60
N THR A 13 3.39 -6.33 16.55
CA THR A 13 2.15 -6.37 15.76
C THR A 13 2.48 -6.72 14.31
N PRO A 14 1.47 -7.17 13.54
CA PRO A 14 1.62 -7.36 12.10
C PRO A 14 2.06 -6.06 11.41
N LEU A 15 2.90 -6.19 10.39
CA LEU A 15 3.34 -5.07 9.56
C LEU A 15 3.26 -5.42 8.07
N LEU A 16 3.15 -4.38 7.24
CA LEU A 16 3.20 -4.49 5.79
C LEU A 16 4.50 -3.85 5.29
N SER A 17 5.23 -4.53 4.40
CA SER A 17 6.38 -3.94 3.74
C SER A 17 5.95 -2.88 2.73
N LYS A 18 6.89 -1.99 2.35
CA LYS A 18 6.75 -1.20 1.13
C LYS A 18 6.52 -2.10 -0.09
N GLY A 19 5.86 -1.53 -1.10
CA GLY A 19 5.75 -2.16 -2.41
C GLY A 19 7.13 -2.30 -3.07
N ARG A 20 7.32 -3.40 -3.81
CA ARG A 20 8.56 -3.65 -4.57
C ARG A 20 8.33 -4.63 -5.70
N ILE A 21 9.26 -4.66 -6.65
CA ILE A 21 9.33 -5.76 -7.61
C ILE A 21 9.94 -7.00 -6.93
N SER A 22 9.25 -8.13 -7.05
CA SER A 22 9.72 -9.42 -6.56
C SER A 22 10.84 -9.96 -7.45
N PRO A 23 12.04 -10.28 -6.94
CA PRO A 23 13.11 -10.79 -7.78
C PRO A 23 12.84 -12.21 -8.30
N THR A 24 11.91 -12.94 -7.69
CA THR A 24 11.58 -14.33 -8.09
C THR A 24 10.49 -14.40 -9.14
N THR A 25 9.54 -13.46 -9.14
CA THR A 25 8.39 -13.46 -10.07
C THR A 25 8.39 -12.27 -11.03
N ASN A 26 9.24 -11.27 -10.81
CA ASN A 26 9.25 -9.99 -11.52
C ASN A 26 7.91 -9.25 -11.45
N GLU A 27 7.15 -9.45 -10.38
CA GLU A 27 5.83 -8.83 -10.17
C GLU A 27 5.86 -7.85 -8.99
N ALA A 28 4.95 -6.88 -9.00
CA ALA A 28 4.80 -5.95 -7.89
C ALA A 28 4.16 -6.65 -6.68
N VAL A 29 4.84 -6.58 -5.53
CA VAL A 29 4.41 -7.23 -4.29
C VAL A 29 4.61 -6.32 -3.08
N ALA A 30 3.72 -6.45 -2.10
CA ALA A 30 3.96 -6.05 -0.72
C ALA A 30 3.98 -7.31 0.17
N THR A 31 4.70 -7.29 1.28
CA THR A 31 4.83 -8.44 2.16
C THR A 31 4.09 -8.17 3.47
N ALA A 32 3.05 -8.94 3.76
CA ALA A 32 2.43 -8.95 5.09
C ALA A 32 3.26 -9.85 6.01
N VAL A 33 3.64 -9.34 7.18
CA VAL A 33 4.61 -9.96 8.07
C VAL A 33 4.05 -10.02 9.48
N MET A 34 4.10 -11.19 10.10
CA MET A 34 3.83 -11.39 11.52
C MET A 34 5.12 -11.82 12.23
N PRO A 35 5.66 -11.00 13.16
CA PRO A 35 6.75 -11.41 14.03
C PRO A 35 6.31 -12.56 14.94
N ILE A 36 7.15 -13.60 15.06
CA ILE A 36 6.92 -14.72 15.98
C ILE A 36 7.85 -14.56 17.17
N ARG A 37 7.28 -14.60 18.37
CA ARG A 37 7.98 -14.51 19.65
C ARG A 37 7.59 -15.70 20.52
N ASN A 38 8.46 -16.07 21.47
CA ASN A 38 8.11 -17.02 22.51
C ASN A 38 7.51 -16.32 23.73
N ASP A 39 7.17 -17.11 24.76
CA ASP A 39 6.59 -16.63 26.03
C ASP A 39 7.51 -15.67 26.83
N ASN A 40 8.79 -15.59 26.48
CA ASN A 40 9.76 -14.66 27.08
C ASN A 40 10.03 -13.44 26.17
N ASP A 41 9.12 -13.12 25.25
CA ASP A 41 9.20 -12.05 24.24
C ASP A 41 10.40 -12.11 23.29
N ARG A 42 11.13 -13.24 23.27
CA ARG A 42 12.29 -13.42 22.39
C ARG A 42 11.82 -13.64 20.95
N PHE A 43 12.33 -12.81 20.04
CA PHE A 43 12.10 -12.94 18.60
C PHE A 43 12.64 -14.28 18.08
N LEU A 44 11.77 -15.07 17.45
CA LEU A 44 12.09 -16.37 16.85
C LEU A 44 12.20 -16.30 15.32
N GLY A 45 11.59 -15.29 14.71
CA GLY A 45 11.53 -15.14 13.26
C GLY A 45 10.25 -14.45 12.81
N VAL A 46 9.89 -14.66 11.54
CA VAL A 46 8.66 -14.11 10.95
C VAL A 46 7.91 -15.17 10.17
N VAL A 47 6.57 -15.08 10.20
CA VAL A 47 5.72 -15.64 9.14
C VAL A 47 5.40 -14.51 8.18
N ALA A 48 5.60 -14.72 6.88
CA ALA A 48 5.42 -13.68 5.89
C ALA A 48 4.74 -14.22 4.62
N THR A 49 3.85 -13.42 4.03
CA THR A 49 3.23 -13.73 2.74
C THR A 49 3.37 -12.54 1.79
N ASN A 50 3.72 -12.82 0.52
CA ASN A 50 3.72 -11.80 -0.52
C ASN A 50 2.30 -11.64 -1.06
N LEU A 51 1.79 -10.42 -1.02
CA LEU A 51 0.57 -10.01 -1.67
C LEU A 51 0.90 -9.52 -3.07
N ARG A 52 0.26 -10.08 -4.10
CA ARG A 52 0.40 -9.63 -5.49
C ARG A 52 -0.42 -8.35 -5.66
N LEU A 53 0.24 -7.23 -5.89
CA LEU A 53 -0.42 -5.94 -5.93
C LEU A 53 -1.34 -5.78 -7.13
N GLN A 54 -1.00 -6.41 -8.27
CA GLN A 54 -1.86 -6.47 -9.45
C GLN A 54 -3.22 -7.09 -9.15
N SER A 55 -3.29 -8.13 -8.31
CA SER A 55 -4.56 -8.76 -7.95
C SER A 55 -5.46 -7.82 -7.15
N ILE A 56 -4.87 -7.00 -6.28
CA ILE A 56 -5.60 -5.98 -5.52
C ILE A 56 -6.07 -4.88 -6.46
N SER A 57 -5.19 -4.39 -7.34
CA SER A 57 -5.54 -3.40 -8.36
C SER A 57 -6.69 -3.86 -9.25
N ASN A 58 -6.71 -5.13 -9.68
CA ASN A 58 -7.83 -5.67 -10.46
C ASN A 58 -9.18 -5.58 -9.72
N ALA A 59 -9.18 -5.83 -8.41
CA ALA A 59 -10.38 -5.68 -7.59
C ALA A 59 -10.82 -4.21 -7.57
N LEU A 60 -9.89 -3.26 -7.42
CA LEU A 60 -10.18 -1.83 -7.48
C LEU A 60 -10.69 -1.39 -8.86
N SER A 61 -10.09 -1.87 -9.95
CA SER A 61 -10.56 -1.60 -11.31
C SER A 61 -11.98 -2.10 -11.53
N SER A 62 -12.31 -3.27 -10.96
CA SER A 62 -13.66 -3.85 -11.06
C SER A 62 -14.69 -2.97 -10.35
N ILE A 63 -14.38 -2.53 -9.13
CA ILE A 63 -15.23 -1.59 -8.36
C ILE A 63 -15.38 -0.27 -9.11
N ALA A 64 -14.28 0.30 -9.60
CA ALA A 64 -14.31 1.57 -10.32
C ALA A 64 -15.11 1.49 -11.63
N GLY A 65 -15.07 0.34 -12.30
CA GLY A 65 -15.81 0.09 -13.54
C GLY A 65 -17.33 -0.01 -13.38
N GLU A 66 -17.85 -0.12 -12.15
CA GLU A 66 -19.30 -0.06 -11.89
C GLU A 66 -19.85 1.37 -12.00
N TYR A 67 -18.98 2.39 -11.97
CA TYR A 67 -19.33 3.80 -12.10
C TYR A 67 -19.28 4.25 -13.56
N ARG A 68 -20.01 5.32 -13.89
CA ARG A 68 -20.01 5.83 -15.26
C ARG A 68 -18.65 6.47 -15.57
N PRO A 69 -18.08 6.31 -16.79
CA PRO A 69 -16.77 6.89 -17.12
C PRO A 69 -16.65 8.40 -16.88
N ASN A 70 -17.79 9.10 -17.00
CA ASN A 70 -17.95 10.53 -16.78
C ASN A 70 -18.04 10.95 -15.30
N GLU A 71 -18.05 10.00 -14.36
CA GLU A 71 -17.99 10.26 -12.91
C GLU A 71 -16.55 10.31 -12.38
N GLN A 72 -15.53 10.06 -13.23
CA GLN A 72 -14.10 10.14 -12.91
C GLN A 72 -13.73 9.55 -11.54
N PHE A 73 -14.24 8.35 -11.26
CA PHE A 73 -14.06 7.71 -9.96
C PHE A 73 -12.76 6.92 -9.91
N HIS A 74 -11.85 7.36 -9.04
CA HIS A 74 -10.55 6.73 -8.82
C HIS A 74 -10.42 6.19 -7.40
N ILE A 75 -9.90 4.96 -7.28
CA ILE A 75 -9.59 4.35 -5.99
C ILE A 75 -8.11 3.97 -5.98
N MET A 76 -7.43 4.35 -4.91
CA MET A 76 -6.03 3.99 -4.69
C MET A 76 -5.79 3.59 -3.24
N ILE A 77 -4.79 2.74 -3.04
CA ILE A 77 -4.25 2.37 -1.74
C ILE A 77 -2.78 2.75 -1.75
N VAL A 78 -2.36 3.50 -0.75
CA VAL A 78 -0.98 3.95 -0.57
C VAL A 78 -0.38 3.34 0.69
N ASP A 79 0.92 3.07 0.68
CA ASP A 79 1.64 2.68 1.89
C ASP A 79 2.04 3.89 2.74
N ALA A 80 2.65 3.63 3.90
CA ALA A 80 3.09 4.67 4.84
C ALA A 80 4.12 5.67 4.24
N THR A 81 4.71 5.36 3.09
CA THR A 81 5.64 6.25 2.39
C THR A 81 5.02 7.03 1.23
N GLY A 82 3.71 6.88 1.02
CA GLY A 82 3.02 7.52 -0.10
C GLY A 82 3.18 6.77 -1.42
N GLN A 83 3.77 5.57 -1.41
CA GLN A 83 3.86 4.75 -2.62
C GLN A 83 2.52 4.07 -2.88
N VAL A 84 2.08 4.08 -4.14
CA VAL A 84 0.86 3.41 -4.59
C VAL A 84 1.06 1.89 -4.57
N VAL A 85 0.30 1.19 -3.72
CA VAL A 85 0.32 -0.27 -3.62
C VAL A 85 -0.91 -0.93 -4.27
N ALA A 86 -1.95 -0.17 -4.56
CA ALA A 86 -3.03 -0.58 -5.46
C ALA A 86 -3.68 0.65 -6.09
N HIS A 87 -4.14 0.52 -7.33
CA HIS A 87 -4.81 1.61 -8.06
C HIS A 87 -5.78 1.03 -9.10
N SER A 88 -6.89 1.71 -9.37
CA SER A 88 -7.87 1.28 -10.38
C SER A 88 -7.31 1.32 -11.81
N ASP A 89 -6.35 2.21 -12.08
CA ASP A 89 -5.46 2.17 -13.25
C ASP A 89 -4.07 1.64 -12.87
N GLN A 90 -3.65 0.53 -13.46
CA GLN A 90 -2.40 -0.17 -13.13
C GLN A 90 -1.14 0.60 -13.52
N ALA A 91 -1.22 1.60 -14.41
CA ALA A 91 -0.07 2.40 -14.81
C ALA A 91 0.58 3.12 -13.61
N TYR A 92 -0.21 3.39 -12.57
CA TYR A 92 0.22 4.10 -11.36
C TYR A 92 0.82 3.20 -10.29
N LEU A 93 0.86 1.88 -10.49
CA LEU A 93 1.34 0.94 -9.48
C LEU A 93 2.83 1.19 -9.15
N LEU A 94 3.17 1.22 -7.86
CA LEU A 94 4.49 1.54 -7.30
C LEU A 94 4.99 2.97 -7.54
N GLN A 95 4.21 3.83 -8.19
CA GLN A 95 4.56 5.25 -8.31
C GLN A 95 4.44 5.96 -6.96
N ASN A 96 5.18 7.05 -6.78
CA ASN A 96 5.07 7.89 -5.61
C ASN A 96 3.93 8.90 -5.81
N SER A 97 2.86 8.75 -5.04
CA SER A 97 1.70 9.66 -5.13
C SER A 97 1.89 10.97 -4.36
N ALA A 98 2.96 11.10 -3.56
CA ALA A 98 3.26 12.34 -2.85
C ALA A 98 3.57 13.50 -3.80
N GLU A 99 3.96 13.21 -5.05
CA GLU A 99 4.20 14.23 -6.08
C GLU A 99 2.90 14.75 -6.70
N THR A 100 1.87 13.91 -6.77
CA THR A 100 0.61 14.22 -7.45
C THR A 100 -0.47 14.69 -6.48
N LEU A 101 -0.46 14.19 -5.24
CA LEU A 101 -1.46 14.45 -4.21
C LEU A 101 -0.78 14.72 -2.84
N PRO A 102 0.12 15.72 -2.74
CA PRO A 102 0.94 15.93 -1.54
C PRO A 102 0.12 16.12 -0.26
N ASP A 103 -0.98 16.89 -0.33
CA ASP A 103 -1.80 17.20 0.84
C ASP A 103 -2.56 15.97 1.36
N VAL A 104 -3.07 15.13 0.45
CA VAL A 104 -3.77 13.88 0.81
C VAL A 104 -2.80 12.92 1.48
N ILE A 105 -1.60 12.77 0.92
CA ILE A 105 -0.57 11.87 1.49
C ILE A 105 -0.08 12.38 2.84
N ALA A 106 0.14 13.68 2.99
CA ALA A 106 0.51 14.28 4.27
C ALA A 106 -0.57 14.03 5.34
N ALA A 107 -1.85 14.17 4.99
CA ALA A 107 -2.96 13.89 5.90
C ALA A 107 -3.02 12.41 6.32
N ILE A 108 -2.87 11.48 5.37
CA ILE A 108 -2.82 10.03 5.64
C ILE A 108 -1.64 9.68 6.55
N GLN A 109 -0.45 10.21 6.29
CA GLN A 109 0.76 9.98 7.09
C GLN A 109 0.64 10.53 8.51
N ALA A 110 -0.04 11.67 8.67
CA ALA A 110 -0.38 12.23 9.96
C ALA A 110 -1.51 11.47 10.68
N GLN A 111 -2.01 10.37 10.10
CA GLN A 111 -3.16 9.59 10.59
C GLN A 111 -4.41 10.44 10.84
N GLN A 112 -4.54 11.53 10.08
CA GLN A 112 -5.70 12.40 10.16
C GLN A 112 -6.86 11.67 9.48
N SER A 113 -7.89 11.34 10.26
CA SER A 113 -9.17 10.94 9.69
C SER A 113 -9.85 12.19 9.15
N GLY A 114 -10.07 12.27 7.84
CA GLY A 114 -10.74 13.41 7.25
C GLY A 114 -11.14 13.15 5.80
N ASP A 115 -12.34 13.58 5.46
CA ASP A 115 -12.74 13.78 4.06
C ASP A 115 -12.10 15.09 3.60
N LEU A 116 -11.25 15.03 2.56
CA LEU A 116 -10.73 16.22 1.90
C LEU A 116 -11.48 16.37 0.57
N ILE A 117 -12.43 17.32 0.54
CA ILE A 117 -13.13 17.71 -0.68
C ILE A 117 -12.34 18.86 -1.30
N ALA A 118 -11.45 18.54 -2.24
CA ALA A 118 -10.81 19.51 -3.11
C ALA A 118 -11.54 19.52 -4.46
N ILE A 119 -11.74 20.70 -5.03
CA ILE A 119 -12.30 20.86 -6.35
C ILE A 119 -11.12 20.82 -7.34
N ASP A 120 -11.18 19.93 -8.33
CA ASP A 120 -10.21 19.95 -9.42
C ASP A 120 -10.33 21.29 -10.17
N GLU A 121 -9.27 22.10 -10.16
CA GLU A 121 -9.25 23.38 -10.90
C GLU A 121 -9.23 23.18 -12.42
N THR A 122 -9.09 21.94 -12.90
CA THR A 122 -9.01 21.61 -14.34
C THR A 122 -10.30 21.07 -14.98
N GLY A 123 -11.37 20.83 -14.21
CA GLY A 123 -12.75 20.66 -14.71
C GLY A 123 -13.27 19.24 -14.81
#